data_AF-A0A971EIJ9-F1
#
_entry.id   AF-A0A971EIJ9-F1
#
_cell.length_a   1.000
_cell.length_b   1.000
_cell.length_c   1.000
_cell.angle_alpha   90.00
_cell.angle_beta   90.00
_cell.angle_gamma   90.00
#
_symmetry.space_group_name_H-M   'P 1'
#
loop_
_entity.id
_entity.type
_entity.pdbx_description
1 polymer ?
#
loop_
_entity_poly.entity_id
_entity_poly.type
_entity_poly.pdbx_seq_one_letter_code
_entity_poly.pdbx_strand_id
1 'polypeptide(L)'
;MFTIEVVRLLSHQRHDFLNHLQVVSGFLDLGQPQKASVYLQEVLKEIDAEREIFKAYEPEVALLLYVLLVQAREQGVAVRYDNVNLSPAQDLTVIMEKSLARMKNVWYEVGKEHGETEAEVSIAAVGEGIVFRVRPRGQNPLEFMVTGGGAGVR
;
A
#
# COMPACT_ATOMS: atom_id res chain seq x y z
N MET A 1 -6.81 3.61 -19.74
CA MET A 1 -6.53 2.37 -18.97
C MET A 1 -6.56 2.65 -17.47
N PHE A 2 -5.86 3.68 -16.99
CA PHE A 2 -5.85 4.17 -15.60
C PHE A 2 -7.22 4.34 -14.90
N THR A 3 -8.22 4.90 -15.57
CA THR A 3 -9.55 5.16 -14.96
C THR A 3 -10.26 3.88 -14.49
N ILE A 4 -10.10 2.75 -15.20
CA ILE A 4 -10.75 1.48 -14.83
C ILE A 4 -10.12 0.93 -13.54
N GLU A 5 -8.80 1.07 -13.38
CA GLU A 5 -8.08 0.63 -12.18
C GLU A 5 -8.43 1.49 -10.97
N VAL A 6 -8.55 2.81 -11.16
CA VAL A 6 -9.05 3.72 -10.11
C VAL A 6 -10.48 3.37 -9.72
N VAL A 7 -11.37 3.08 -10.67
CA VAL A 7 -12.75 2.64 -10.36
C VAL A 7 -12.74 1.33 -9.56
N ARG A 8 -11.91 0.35 -9.95
CA ARG A 8 -11.77 -0.91 -9.20
C ARG A 8 -11.25 -0.67 -7.79
N LEU A 9 -10.25 0.19 -7.61
CA LEU A 9 -9.73 0.57 -6.30
C LEU A 9 -10.84 1.15 -5.41
N LEU A 10 -11.62 2.10 -5.96
CA LEU A 10 -12.75 2.70 -5.24
C LEU A 10 -13.86 1.69 -4.92
N SER A 11 -14.13 0.73 -5.80
CA SER A 11 -15.09 -0.34 -5.54
C SER A 11 -14.66 -1.24 -4.39
N HIS A 12 -13.38 -1.63 -4.31
CA HIS A 12 -12.83 -2.39 -3.18
C HIS A 12 -12.90 -1.58 -1.89
N GLN A 13 -12.49 -0.32 -1.91
CA GLN A 13 -12.57 0.56 -0.73
C GLN A 13 -14.00 0.67 -0.18
N ARG A 14 -15.01 0.78 -1.06
CA ARG A 14 -16.42 0.81 -0.65
C ARG A 14 -16.88 -0.52 -0.06
N HIS A 15 -16.44 -1.64 -0.63
CA HIS A 15 -16.74 -2.96 -0.09
C HIS A 15 -16.17 -3.12 1.32
N ASP A 16 -14.91 -2.73 1.54
CA ASP A 16 -14.24 -2.87 2.82
C ASP A 16 -14.85 -1.95 3.88
N PHE A 17 -15.19 -0.72 3.50
CA PHE A 17 -15.94 0.19 4.38
C PHE A 17 -17.28 -0.41 4.84
N LEU A 18 -18.04 -1.02 3.91
CA LEU A 18 -19.29 -1.69 4.25
C LEU A 18 -19.05 -2.88 5.19
N ASN A 19 -18.00 -3.67 4.95
CA ASN A 19 -17.62 -4.80 5.79
C ASN A 19 -17.28 -4.34 7.22
N HIS A 20 -16.48 -3.28 7.38
CA HIS A 20 -16.18 -2.72 8.70
C HIS A 20 -17.44 -2.30 9.46
N LEU A 21 -18.38 -1.62 8.77
CA LEU A 21 -19.66 -1.24 9.37
C LEU A 21 -20.51 -2.46 9.76
N GLN A 22 -20.51 -3.52 8.95
CA GLN A 22 -21.20 -4.77 9.26
C GLN A 22 -20.61 -5.47 10.50
N VAL A 23 -19.28 -5.52 10.62
CA VAL A 23 -18.61 -6.09 11.81
C VAL A 23 -18.93 -5.29 13.07
N VAL A 24 -18.85 -3.96 13.00
CA VAL A 24 -19.23 -3.08 14.12
C VAL A 24 -20.70 -3.29 14.50
N SER A 25 -21.61 -3.29 13.53
CA SER A 25 -23.05 -3.55 13.77
C SER A 25 -23.26 -4.90 14.43
N GLY A 26 -22.61 -5.96 13.92
CA GLY A 26 -22.73 -7.30 14.48
C GLY A 26 -22.28 -7.39 15.95
N PHE A 27 -21.19 -6.71 16.32
CA PHE A 27 -20.78 -6.63 17.73
C PHE A 27 -21.81 -5.89 18.59
N LEU A 28 -22.40 -4.81 18.09
CA LEU A 28 -23.43 -4.07 18.81
C LEU A 28 -24.71 -4.89 19.00
N ASP A 29 -25.16 -5.59 17.96
CA ASP A 29 -26.35 -6.47 17.99
C ASP A 29 -26.19 -7.63 18.98
N LEU A 30 -24.95 -8.11 19.16
CA LEU A 30 -24.61 -9.14 20.15
C LEU A 30 -24.42 -8.58 21.58
N GLY A 31 -24.62 -7.28 21.80
CA GLY A 31 -24.39 -6.64 23.09
C GLY A 31 -22.91 -6.60 23.50
N GLN A 32 -21.99 -6.53 22.53
CA GLN A 32 -20.53 -6.52 22.73
C GLN A 32 -19.88 -5.17 22.34
N PRO A 33 -20.29 -4.03 22.95
CA PRO A 33 -19.80 -2.71 22.55
C PRO A 33 -18.30 -2.51 22.78
N GLN A 34 -17.69 -3.22 23.74
CA GLN A 34 -16.24 -3.15 23.95
C GLN A 34 -15.48 -3.71 22.75
N LYS A 35 -15.94 -4.83 22.16
CA LYS A 35 -15.31 -5.39 20.95
C LYS A 35 -15.54 -4.51 19.73
N ALA A 36 -16.75 -3.96 19.59
CA ALA A 36 -17.03 -2.95 18.56
C ALA A 36 -16.07 -1.75 18.67
N SER A 37 -15.83 -1.27 19.89
CA SER A 37 -14.92 -0.16 20.13
C SER A 37 -13.48 -0.50 19.80
N VAL A 38 -12.98 -1.68 20.20
CA VAL A 38 -11.61 -2.14 19.86
C VAL A 38 -11.44 -2.23 18.35
N TYR A 39 -12.36 -2.90 17.65
CA TYR A 39 -12.33 -3.03 16.20
C TYR A 39 -12.39 -1.67 15.50
N LEU A 40 -13.24 -0.75 15.96
CA LEU A 40 -13.31 0.60 15.39
C LEU A 40 -11.99 1.36 15.55
N GLN A 41 -11.28 1.20 16.66
CA GLN A 41 -9.96 1.82 16.82
C GLN A 41 -8.92 1.27 15.84
N GLU A 42 -9.01 -0.01 15.46
CA GLU A 42 -8.14 -0.60 14.43
C GLU A 42 -8.45 0.00 13.06
N VAL A 43 -9.73 0.06 12.68
CA VAL A 43 -10.18 0.68 11.41
C VAL A 43 -9.77 2.16 11.34
N LEU A 44 -9.87 2.90 12.44
CA LEU A 44 -9.45 4.31 12.47
C LEU A 44 -7.94 4.48 12.21
N LYS A 45 -7.10 3.58 12.75
CA LYS A 45 -5.65 3.60 12.45
C LYS A 45 -5.38 3.35 10.96
N GLU A 46 -6.15 2.47 10.34
CA GLU A 46 -6.03 2.21 8.90
C GLU A 46 -6.38 3.45 8.06
N ILE A 47 -7.49 4.10 8.40
CA ILE A 47 -7.95 5.34 7.74
C ILE A 47 -6.93 6.48 7.95
N ASP A 48 -6.37 6.61 9.15
CA ASP A 48 -5.37 7.65 9.44
C ASP A 48 -4.08 7.42 8.63
N ALA A 49 -3.63 6.17 8.48
CA ALA A 49 -2.47 5.87 7.63
C ALA A 49 -2.69 6.29 6.16
N GLU A 50 -3.89 6.07 5.61
CA GLU A 50 -4.27 6.53 4.26
C GLU A 50 -4.28 8.06 4.17
N ARG A 51 -4.85 8.71 5.19
CA ARG A 51 -4.94 10.17 5.27
C ARG A 51 -3.55 10.82 5.30
N GLU A 52 -2.61 10.25 6.03
CA GLU A 52 -1.25 10.78 6.10
C GLU A 52 -0.52 10.67 4.74
N ILE A 53 -0.75 9.61 3.96
CA ILE A 53 -0.25 9.51 2.59
C ILE A 53 -0.82 10.63 1.70
N PHE A 54 -2.14 10.82 1.70
CA PHE A 54 -2.78 11.81 0.83
C PHE A 54 -2.44 13.27 1.20
N LYS A 55 -2.05 13.53 2.45
CA LYS A 55 -1.59 14.87 2.86
C LYS A 55 -0.11 15.12 2.58
N ALA A 56 0.73 14.10 2.70
CA ALA A 56 2.18 14.26 2.70
C ALA A 56 2.79 14.29 1.29
N TYR A 57 2.08 13.76 0.28
CA TYR A 57 2.64 13.54 -1.05
C TYR A 57 1.76 14.11 -2.16
N GLU A 58 2.39 14.48 -3.28
CA GLU A 58 1.71 14.88 -4.51
C GLU A 58 0.82 13.75 -5.06
N PRO A 59 -0.26 14.05 -5.80
CA PRO A 59 -1.31 13.08 -6.16
C PRO A 59 -0.82 11.76 -6.77
N GLU A 60 0.12 11.81 -7.70
CA GLU A 60 0.66 10.61 -8.38
C GLU A 60 1.47 9.73 -7.43
N VAL A 61 2.28 10.36 -6.57
CA VAL A 61 3.07 9.67 -5.55
C VAL A 61 2.13 9.09 -4.50
N ALA A 62 1.19 9.89 -4.00
CA ALA A 62 0.20 9.46 -3.02
C ALA A 62 -0.62 8.26 -3.52
N LEU A 63 -1.03 8.27 -4.79
CA LEU A 63 -1.74 7.14 -5.39
C LEU A 63 -0.88 5.88 -5.45
N LEU A 64 0.38 5.97 -5.90
CA LEU A 64 1.30 4.82 -5.91
C LEU A 64 1.44 4.22 -4.49
N LEU A 65 1.71 5.06 -3.50
CA LEU A 65 1.86 4.63 -2.10
C LEU A 65 0.56 4.03 -1.56
N TYR A 66 -0.59 4.59 -1.91
CA TYR A 66 -1.87 4.08 -1.48
C TYR A 66 -2.17 2.69 -2.08
N VAL A 67 -1.93 2.49 -3.37
CA VAL A 67 -2.12 1.18 -4.01
C VAL A 67 -1.15 0.15 -3.42
N LEU A 68 0.11 0.52 -3.15
CA LEU A 68 1.07 -0.36 -2.50
C LEU A 68 0.66 -0.74 -1.07
N LEU A 69 0.08 0.21 -0.32
CA LEU A 69 -0.46 -0.02 1.02
C LEU A 69 -1.62 -1.03 0.98
N VAL A 70 -2.56 -0.85 0.04
CA VAL A 70 -3.69 -1.78 -0.14
C VAL A 70 -3.20 -3.19 -0.50
N GLN A 71 -2.26 -3.31 -1.46
CA GLN A 71 -1.69 -4.60 -1.83
C GLN A 71 -0.97 -5.30 -0.66
N ALA A 72 -0.28 -4.55 0.18
CA ALA A 72 0.38 -5.11 1.36
C ALA A 72 -0.63 -5.62 2.39
N ARG A 73 -1.69 -4.85 2.65
CA ARG A 73 -2.78 -5.23 3.56
C ARG A 73 -3.49 -6.50 3.10
N GLU A 74 -3.73 -6.66 1.81
CA GLU A 74 -4.28 -7.91 1.24
C GLU A 74 -3.41 -9.14 1.53
N GLN A 75 -2.12 -8.95 1.79
CA GLN A 75 -1.17 -10.01 2.17
C GLN A 75 -0.93 -10.09 3.69
N GLY A 76 -1.70 -9.36 4.51
CA GLY A 76 -1.51 -9.32 5.97
C GLY A 76 -0.26 -8.56 6.42
N VAL A 77 0.25 -7.65 5.60
CA VAL A 77 1.46 -6.87 5.88
C VAL A 77 1.08 -5.43 6.26
N ALA A 78 1.40 -5.04 7.50
CA ALA A 78 1.27 -3.67 7.98
C ALA A 78 2.46 -2.82 7.50
N VAL A 79 2.19 -1.77 6.72
CA VAL A 79 3.23 -0.95 6.09
C VAL A 79 3.41 0.38 6.81
N ARG A 80 4.67 0.76 7.04
CA ARG A 80 5.08 2.11 7.42
C ARG A 80 6.03 2.69 6.39
N TYR A 81 5.70 3.86 5.85
CA TYR A 81 6.60 4.61 4.98
C TYR A 81 7.58 5.43 5.82
N ASP A 82 8.87 5.27 5.56
CA ASP A 82 9.95 5.93 6.33
C ASP A 82 10.61 7.06 5.54
N ASN A 83 11.17 6.76 4.38
CA ASN A 83 11.84 7.74 3.52
C ASN A 83 11.36 7.58 2.08
N VAL A 84 10.44 8.45 1.67
CA VAL A 84 9.90 8.51 0.30
C VAL A 84 10.41 9.77 -0.37
N ASN A 85 11.40 9.59 -1.24
CA ASN A 85 11.95 10.64 -2.08
C ASN A 85 11.63 10.37 -3.55
N LEU A 86 10.39 10.70 -3.91
CA LEU A 86 9.88 10.66 -5.27
C LEU A 86 9.51 12.07 -5.69
N SER A 87 9.90 12.45 -6.90
CA SER A 87 9.38 13.64 -7.56
C SER A 87 8.31 13.22 -8.59
N PRO A 88 7.32 14.08 -8.92
CA PRO A 88 6.30 13.82 -9.95
C PRO A 88 6.82 13.69 -11.39
N ALA A 89 8.02 13.14 -11.61
CA ALA A 89 8.62 12.99 -12.92
C ALA A 89 7.64 12.27 -13.87
N GLN A 90 7.56 12.76 -15.11
CA GLN A 90 6.63 12.27 -16.14
C GLN A 90 6.69 10.74 -16.35
N ASP A 91 7.78 10.10 -15.92
CA ASP A 91 8.03 8.66 -16.00
C ASP A 91 7.32 7.79 -14.93
N LEU A 92 6.72 8.39 -13.90
CA LEU A 92 6.01 7.64 -12.85
C LEU A 92 4.89 6.77 -13.40
N THR A 93 4.19 7.21 -14.46
CA THR A 93 3.12 6.41 -15.06
C THR A 93 3.61 5.10 -15.69
N VAL A 94 4.76 5.13 -16.37
CA VAL A 94 5.37 3.94 -16.98
C VAL A 94 5.97 3.02 -15.92
N ILE A 95 6.57 3.61 -14.88
CA ILE A 95 7.23 2.85 -13.81
C ILE A 95 6.20 2.28 -12.82
N MET A 96 5.04 2.91 -12.65
CA MET A 96 4.00 2.50 -11.69
C MET A 96 3.49 1.09 -11.95
N GLU A 97 3.06 0.75 -13.18
CA GLU A 97 2.56 -0.61 -13.48
C GLU A 97 3.61 -1.69 -13.15
N LYS A 98 4.87 -1.46 -13.56
CA LYS A 98 5.99 -2.38 -13.26
C LYS A 98 6.29 -2.46 -11.76
N SER A 99 6.21 -1.33 -11.06
CA SER A 99 6.45 -1.23 -9.62
C SER A 99 5.39 -2.00 -8.85
N LEU A 100 4.12 -1.81 -9.19
CA LEU A 100 2.98 -2.51 -8.60
C LEU A 100 3.07 -4.02 -8.85
N ALA A 101 3.37 -4.43 -10.09
CA ALA A 101 3.51 -5.84 -10.44
C ALA A 101 4.65 -6.52 -9.65
N ARG A 102 5.79 -5.82 -9.51
CA ARG A 102 6.93 -6.35 -8.77
C ARG A 102 6.67 -6.38 -7.26
N MET A 103 6.07 -5.32 -6.71
CA MET A 103 5.74 -5.24 -5.29
C MET A 103 4.73 -6.28 -4.85
N LYS A 104 3.78 -6.67 -5.71
CA LYS A 104 2.85 -7.77 -5.40
C LYS A 104 3.57 -9.06 -5.01
N ASN A 105 4.65 -9.41 -5.71
CA ASN A 105 5.43 -10.61 -5.38
C ASN A 105 6.21 -10.43 -4.07
N VAL A 106 6.76 -9.23 -3.85
CA VAL A 106 7.45 -8.89 -2.58
C VAL A 106 6.50 -9.00 -1.40
N TRP A 107 5.27 -8.48 -1.52
CA TRP A 107 4.26 -8.61 -0.46
C TRP A 107 3.85 -10.05 -0.20
N TYR A 108 3.72 -10.85 -1.25
CA TYR A 108 3.45 -12.28 -1.09
C TYR A 108 4.60 -13.00 -0.35
N GLU A 109 5.85 -12.68 -0.66
CA GLU A 109 7.02 -13.26 0.03
C GLU A 109 7.09 -12.82 1.49
N VAL A 110 6.90 -11.53 1.76
CA VAL A 110 6.93 -10.96 3.11
C VAL A 110 5.79 -11.49 3.97
N GLY A 111 4.57 -11.58 3.43
CA GLY A 111 3.40 -12.09 4.16
C GLY A 111 3.39 -13.61 4.37
N LYS A 112 4.26 -14.37 3.69
CA LYS A 112 4.32 -15.83 3.81
C LYS A 112 4.95 -16.30 5.13
N GLU A 113 5.85 -15.50 5.71
CA GLU A 113 6.60 -15.84 6.92
C GLU A 113 5.92 -15.27 8.18
N HIS A 114 4.94 -16.03 8.72
CA HIS A 114 4.24 -15.83 10.01
C HIS A 114 3.34 -14.58 10.15
N GLY A 115 2.13 -14.77 10.71
CA GLY A 115 1.31 -13.75 11.40
C GLY A 115 1.08 -12.42 10.67
N GLU A 116 0.56 -11.42 11.40
CA GLU A 116 0.62 -10.02 10.94
C GLU A 116 2.09 -9.57 10.95
N THR A 117 2.62 -9.22 9.78
CA THR A 117 4.02 -8.77 9.62
C THR A 117 4.07 -7.25 9.42
N GLU A 118 4.92 -6.57 10.18
CA GLU A 118 5.20 -5.14 9.97
C GLU A 118 6.38 -4.97 9.01
N ALA A 119 6.25 -4.07 8.03
CA ALA A 119 7.31 -3.74 7.07
C ALA A 119 7.51 -2.22 6.95
N GLU A 120 8.77 -1.80 7.03
CA GLU A 120 9.19 -0.45 6.69
C GLU A 120 9.51 -0.36 5.20
N VAL A 121 9.01 0.68 4.54
CA VAL A 121 9.27 0.90 3.12
C VAL A 121 9.96 2.25 2.92
N SER A 122 11.08 2.21 2.19
CA SER A 122 11.75 3.39 1.67
C SER A 122 11.76 3.35 0.15
N ILE A 123 11.56 4.50 -0.48
CA ILE A 123 11.47 4.63 -1.93
C ILE A 123 12.28 5.84 -2.37
N ALA A 124 13.15 5.67 -3.36
CA ALA A 124 13.97 6.75 -3.87
C ALA A 124 14.11 6.67 -5.39
N ALA A 125 14.03 7.82 -6.06
CA ALA A 125 14.43 7.94 -7.47
C ALA A 125 15.97 7.89 -7.57
N VAL A 126 16.49 7.03 -8.44
CA VAL A 126 17.93 6.87 -8.70
C VAL A 126 18.15 6.71 -10.21
N GLY A 127 18.79 7.70 -10.85
CA GLY A 127 18.93 7.73 -12.30
C GLY A 127 17.56 7.76 -13.01
N GLU A 128 17.35 6.83 -13.95
CA GLU A 128 16.08 6.65 -14.69
C GLU A 128 15.13 5.63 -14.03
N GLY A 129 15.38 5.26 -12.77
CA GLY A 129 14.62 4.23 -12.07
C GLY A 129 14.21 4.63 -10.67
N ILE A 130 13.40 3.76 -10.07
CA ILE A 130 12.96 3.85 -8.68
C ILE A 130 13.50 2.64 -7.93
N VAL A 131 14.18 2.90 -6.81
CA VAL A 131 14.64 1.88 -5.88
C VAL A 131 13.62 1.76 -4.76
N PHE A 132 13.16 0.54 -4.54
CA PHE A 132 12.32 0.16 -3.41
C PHE A 132 13.17 -0.63 -2.42
N ARG A 133 13.11 -0.25 -1.15
CA ARG A 133 13.69 -1.00 -0.04
C ARG A 133 12.57 -1.33 0.94
N VAL A 134 12.32 -2.61 1.12
CA VAL A 134 11.32 -3.15 2.04
C VAL A 134 12.06 -3.87 3.14
N ARG A 135 11.87 -3.44 4.39
CA ARG A 135 12.48 -4.05 5.57
C ARG A 135 11.37 -4.64 6.44
N PRO A 136 11.07 -5.94 6.29
CA PRO A 136 10.18 -6.62 7.22
C PRO A 136 10.83 -6.71 8.60
N ARG A 137 10.02 -6.63 9.65
CA ARG A 137 10.49 -6.69 11.04
C ARG A 137 11.13 -8.05 11.32
N GLY A 138 12.40 -8.04 11.73
CA GLY A 138 13.14 -9.26 12.07
C GLY A 138 13.65 -10.06 10.88
N GLN A 139 13.50 -9.56 9.65
CA GLN A 139 14.03 -10.20 8.44
C GLN A 139 15.03 -9.28 7.72
N ASN A 140 15.76 -9.85 6.75
CA ASN A 140 16.66 -9.08 5.91
C ASN A 140 15.87 -8.14 4.97
N PRO A 141 16.39 -6.93 4.69
CA PRO A 141 15.73 -6.03 3.76
C PRO A 141 15.78 -6.59 2.33
N LEU A 142 14.65 -6.48 1.63
CA LEU A 142 14.50 -6.74 0.21
C LEU A 142 14.67 -5.42 -0.53
N GLU A 143 15.60 -5.37 -1.48
CA GLU A 143 15.86 -4.18 -2.28
C GLU A 143 15.81 -4.53 -3.77
N PHE A 144 15.13 -3.69 -4.55
CA PHE A 144 15.10 -3.85 -5.99
C PHE A 144 14.87 -2.50 -6.69
N MET A 145 15.30 -2.44 -7.95
CA MET A 145 15.12 -1.28 -8.82
C MET A 145 14.12 -1.58 -9.93
N VAL A 146 13.29 -0.60 -10.27
CA VAL A 146 12.40 -0.63 -11.42
C VAL A 146 12.78 0.53 -12.34
N THR A 147 13.02 0.24 -13.62
CA THR A 147 13.38 1.24 -14.62
C THR A 147 12.30 1.40 -15.69
N GLY A 148 12.17 2.62 -16.19
CA GLY A 148 11.43 2.90 -17.42
C GLY A 148 12.06 2.11 -18.56
N GLY A 149 11.27 1.34 -19.30
CA GLY A 149 11.81 0.64 -20.47
C GLY A 149 12.01 1.66 -21.57
N GLY A 150 13.24 2.16 -21.75
CA GLY A 150 13.61 2.78 -23.01
C GLY A 150 13.48 1.72 -24.11
N ALA A 151 12.58 1.94 -25.06
CA ALA A 151 12.74 1.35 -26.38
C ALA A 151 14.10 1.85 -26.89
N GLY A 152 15.14 1.07 -26.64
CA GLY A 152 16.43 1.26 -27.24
C GLY A 152 16.22 1.27 -28.74
N VAL A 153 16.45 2.44 -29.33
CA VAL A 153 16.68 2.64 -30.75
C VAL A 153 17.57 1.49 -31.24
N ARG A 154 17.06 0.73 -32.21
CA ARG A 154 17.89 0.06 -33.21
C ARG A 154 17.51 0.62 -34.56
#